data_AF-A0A699ZER6-F1
#
_entry.id   AF-A0A699ZER6-F1
#
_cell.length_a   1.000
_cell.length_b   1.000
_cell.length_c   1.000
_cell.angle_alpha   90.00
_cell.angle_beta   90.00
_cell.angle_gamma   90.00
#
_symmetry.space_group_name_H-M   'P 1'
#
loop_
_entity.id
_entity.type
_entity.pdbx_description
1 polymer ?
#
loop_
_entity_poly.entity_id
_entity_poly.type
_entity_poly.pdbx_seq_one_letter_code
_entity_poly.pdbx_strand_id
1 'polypeptide(L)'
;MIWEVDEDCDGCLSWLEFQNLYTRGRDDKTGYEPRGLFNVVEFVMNDKEGTGFITLEEAMQIMYLRYGRALLDAQLEEVFGTSDLNSGKILTLTEFLHCLHASQVKQLLNRVTAKTYKAPPPTVHKGRK
;
A
#
# COMPACT_ATOMS: atom_id res chain seq x y z
N MET A 1 1.30 -1.92 -22.46
CA MET A 1 2.42 -2.52 -21.73
C MET A 1 2.41 -2.02 -20.31
N ILE A 2 2.68 -2.90 -19.35
CA ILE A 2 2.93 -2.47 -17.97
C ILE A 2 4.44 -2.35 -17.81
N TRP A 3 4.97 -1.18 -18.15
CA TRP A 3 6.42 -0.87 -18.14
C TRP A 3 7.08 -1.04 -16.77
N GLU A 4 6.31 -1.09 -15.68
CA GLU A 4 6.86 -1.25 -14.33
C GLU A 4 7.39 -2.67 -14.06
N VAL A 5 7.07 -3.64 -14.92
CA VAL A 5 7.39 -5.07 -14.74
C VAL A 5 8.16 -5.68 -15.91
N ASP A 6 8.03 -5.10 -17.10
CA ASP A 6 8.78 -5.50 -18.31
C ASP A 6 10.26 -5.12 -18.13
N GLU A 7 11.07 -6.07 -17.65
CA GLU A 7 12.47 -5.86 -17.28
C GLU A 7 13.41 -6.02 -18.48
N ASP A 8 13.03 -6.86 -19.45
CA ASP A 8 13.82 -7.09 -20.67
C ASP A 8 13.38 -6.24 -21.88
N CYS A 9 12.33 -5.43 -21.71
CA CYS A 9 11.77 -4.51 -22.70
C CYS A 9 11.28 -5.22 -23.97
N ASP A 10 10.88 -6.49 -23.87
CA ASP A 10 10.38 -7.27 -24.99
C ASP A 10 8.92 -6.93 -25.33
N GLY A 11 8.26 -6.14 -24.48
CA GLY A 11 6.87 -5.77 -24.66
C GLY A 11 5.91 -6.93 -24.37
N CYS A 12 6.31 -7.88 -23.55
CA CYS A 12 5.49 -8.95 -23.02
C CYS A 12 5.73 -9.05 -21.51
N LEU A 13 4.94 -9.89 -20.85
CA LEU A 13 5.20 -10.25 -19.47
C LEU A 13 5.48 -11.75 -19.44
N SER A 14 6.73 -12.11 -19.21
CA SER A 14 7.13 -13.50 -19.04
C SER A 14 6.73 -14.02 -17.66
N TRP A 15 6.68 -15.35 -17.53
CA TRP A 15 6.42 -15.98 -16.23
C TRP A 15 7.49 -15.62 -15.18
N LEU A 16 8.74 -15.48 -15.60
CA LEU A 16 9.83 -15.12 -14.71
C LEU A 16 9.66 -13.70 -14.16
N GLU A 17 9.32 -12.73 -15.00
CA GLU A 17 9.06 -11.35 -14.58
C GLU A 17 7.84 -11.26 -13.66
N PHE A 18 6.80 -12.05 -13.95
CA PHE A 18 5.64 -12.16 -13.06
C PHE A 18 6.03 -12.69 -11.67
N GLN A 19 6.88 -13.73 -11.60
CA GLN A 19 7.38 -14.25 -10.33
C GLN A 19 8.27 -13.24 -9.59
N ASN A 20 9.11 -12.50 -10.31
CA ASN A 20 9.97 -11.46 -9.77
C ASN A 20 9.13 -10.32 -9.19
N LEU A 21 8.14 -9.83 -9.93
CA LEU A 21 7.16 -8.85 -9.46
C LEU A 21 6.52 -9.28 -8.14
N TYR A 22 5.99 -10.51 -8.11
CA TYR A 22 5.25 -11.00 -6.95
C TYR A 22 6.17 -11.11 -5.73
N THR A 23 7.37 -11.64 -5.91
CA THR A 23 8.36 -11.78 -4.83
C THR A 23 8.79 -10.40 -4.30
N ARG A 24 9.16 -9.47 -5.19
CA ARG A 24 9.55 -8.09 -4.82
C ARG A 24 8.42 -7.37 -4.09
N GLY A 25 7.20 -7.42 -4.62
CA GLY A 25 6.04 -6.75 -4.02
C GLY A 25 5.66 -7.30 -2.65
N ARG A 26 5.78 -8.62 -2.47
CA ARG A 26 5.50 -9.31 -1.19
C ARG A 26 6.56 -9.00 -0.13
N ASP A 27 7.83 -9.02 -0.50
CA ASP A 27 8.94 -8.86 0.45
C ASP A 27 9.35 -7.39 0.66
N ASP A 28 8.81 -6.46 -0.12
CA ASP A 28 9.09 -5.03 0.02
C ASP A 28 8.47 -4.44 1.29
N LYS A 29 9.36 -4.12 2.25
CA LYS A 29 9.05 -3.42 3.50
C LYS A 29 9.24 -1.90 3.39
N THR A 30 9.86 -1.43 2.31
CA THR A 30 10.21 -0.02 2.14
C THR A 30 9.02 0.79 1.62
N GLY A 31 8.18 0.16 0.79
CA GLY A 31 7.03 0.79 0.14
C GLY A 31 7.40 1.57 -1.12
N TYR A 32 8.64 1.42 -1.63
CA TYR A 32 9.12 2.10 -2.83
C TYR A 32 9.01 1.25 -4.10
N GLU A 33 8.71 -0.05 -3.98
CA GLU A 33 8.49 -0.88 -5.16
C GLU A 33 7.22 -0.45 -5.91
N PRO A 34 7.25 -0.43 -7.27
CA PRO A 34 6.05 -0.26 -8.07
C PRO A 34 5.08 -1.42 -7.79
N ARG A 35 3.82 -1.08 -7.53
CA ARG A 35 2.80 -2.02 -7.03
C ARG A 35 1.52 -2.03 -7.88
N GLY A 36 1.51 -1.41 -9.05
CA GLY A 36 0.32 -1.32 -9.90
C GLY A 36 -0.23 -2.70 -10.22
N LEU A 37 0.54 -3.49 -10.97
CA LEU A 37 0.19 -4.87 -11.32
C LEU A 37 0.12 -5.78 -10.10
N PHE A 38 1.02 -5.60 -9.12
CA PHE A 38 1.01 -6.40 -7.88
C PHE A 38 -0.32 -6.31 -7.12
N ASN A 39 -0.90 -5.11 -6.99
CA ASN A 39 -2.19 -4.93 -6.33
C ASN A 39 -3.34 -5.61 -7.09
N VAL A 40 -3.30 -5.59 -8.42
CA VAL A 40 -4.30 -6.28 -9.27
C VAL A 40 -4.18 -7.79 -9.10
N VAL A 41 -2.96 -8.32 -9.14
CA VAL A 41 -2.69 -9.76 -8.94
C VAL A 41 -3.20 -10.20 -7.58
N GLU A 42 -2.92 -9.45 -6.51
CA GLU A 42 -3.45 -9.79 -5.18
C GLU A 42 -4.98 -9.80 -5.13
N PHE A 43 -5.65 -8.85 -5.78
CA PHE A 43 -7.11 -8.85 -5.85
C PHE A 43 -7.62 -10.13 -6.54
N VAL A 44 -7.08 -10.45 -7.72
CA VAL A 44 -7.52 -11.60 -8.52
C VAL A 44 -7.23 -12.93 -7.82
N MET A 45 -6.11 -13.05 -7.10
CA MET A 45 -5.82 -14.26 -6.30
C MET A 45 -6.82 -14.48 -5.15
N ASN A 46 -7.48 -13.42 -4.67
CA ASN A 46 -8.44 -13.50 -3.57
C ASN A 46 -9.90 -13.55 -4.07
N ASP A 47 -10.18 -13.15 -5.31
CA ASP A 47 -11.46 -13.38 -5.98
C ASP A 47 -11.56 -14.83 -6.48
N LYS A 48 -11.76 -15.77 -5.54
CA LYS A 48 -11.78 -17.21 -5.79
C LYS A 48 -12.85 -17.65 -6.79
N GLU A 49 -13.96 -16.93 -6.81
CA GLU A 49 -15.14 -17.24 -7.64
C GLU A 49 -15.10 -16.49 -8.99
N GLY A 50 -14.10 -15.64 -9.23
CA GLY A 50 -13.95 -14.85 -10.46
C GLY A 50 -15.12 -13.89 -10.70
N THR A 51 -15.72 -13.39 -9.62
CA THR A 51 -16.93 -12.55 -9.66
C THR A 51 -16.60 -11.10 -10.02
N GLY A 52 -15.33 -10.70 -9.92
CA GLY A 52 -14.87 -9.32 -10.03
C GLY A 52 -15.02 -8.52 -8.72
N PHE A 53 -15.36 -9.19 -7.62
CA PHE A 53 -15.55 -8.59 -6.31
C PHE A 53 -14.84 -9.41 -5.25
N ILE A 54 -14.36 -8.75 -4.21
CA ILE A 54 -13.91 -9.42 -2.98
C ILE A 54 -14.73 -8.91 -1.81
N THR A 55 -14.92 -9.76 -0.82
CA THR A 55 -15.54 -9.35 0.43
C THR A 55 -14.59 -8.47 1.24
N LEU A 56 -15.15 -7.69 2.16
CA LEU A 56 -14.36 -6.91 3.10
C LEU A 56 -13.41 -7.80 3.93
N GLU A 57 -13.85 -8.98 4.34
CA GLU A 57 -13.04 -9.95 5.10
C GLU A 57 -11.80 -10.39 4.30
N GLU A 58 -11.97 -10.70 3.01
CA GLU A 58 -10.86 -11.06 2.13
C GLU A 58 -9.89 -9.88 1.93
N ALA A 59 -10.41 -8.68 1.71
CA ALA A 59 -9.58 -7.48 1.61
C ALA A 59 -8.77 -7.22 2.89
N MET A 60 -9.37 -7.46 4.06
CA MET A 60 -8.68 -7.36 5.34
C MET A 60 -7.61 -8.43 5.51
N GLN A 61 -7.88 -9.66 5.09
CA GLN A 61 -6.90 -10.74 5.15
C GLN A 61 -5.65 -10.40 4.34
N ILE A 62 -5.83 -9.80 3.15
CA ILE A 62 -4.73 -9.29 2.32
C ILE A 62 -3.93 -8.22 3.09
N MET A 63 -4.61 -7.20 3.61
CA MET A 63 -3.98 -6.10 4.35
C MET A 63 -3.24 -6.60 5.59
N TYR A 64 -3.79 -7.59 6.28
CA TYR A 64 -3.20 -8.22 7.45
C TYR A 64 -1.90 -8.95 7.10
N LEU A 65 -1.90 -9.74 6.03
CA LEU A 65 -0.71 -10.46 5.57
C LEU A 65 0.38 -9.49 5.10
N ARG A 66 0.00 -8.35 4.53
CA ARG A 66 0.92 -7.37 3.95
C ARG A 66 1.58 -6.46 4.99
N TYR A 67 0.81 -5.97 5.96
CA TYR A 67 1.27 -4.92 6.88
C TYR A 67 1.20 -5.31 8.37
N GLY A 68 0.62 -6.45 8.71
CA GLY A 68 0.40 -6.88 10.08
C GLY A 68 -0.76 -6.15 10.78
N ARG A 69 -1.01 -6.54 12.05
CA ARG A 69 -2.14 -6.03 12.86
C ARG A 69 -2.17 -4.50 12.99
N ALA A 70 -1.05 -3.90 13.36
CA ALA A 70 -1.01 -2.49 13.79
C ALA A 70 -1.39 -1.52 12.66
N LEU A 71 -1.00 -1.83 11.42
CA LEU A 71 -1.37 -1.01 10.28
C LEU A 71 -2.80 -1.34 9.81
N LEU A 72 -3.23 -2.61 9.91
CA LEU A 72 -4.59 -3.01 9.58
C LEU A 72 -5.62 -2.18 10.34
N ASP A 73 -5.50 -2.07 11.67
CA ASP A 73 -6.48 -1.35 12.49
C ASP A 73 -6.57 0.14 12.11
N ALA A 74 -5.41 0.77 11.89
CA ALA A 74 -5.34 2.17 11.43
C ALA A 74 -5.94 2.37 10.03
N GLN A 75 -5.71 1.41 9.12
CA GLN A 75 -6.30 1.41 7.79
C GLN A 75 -7.80 1.12 7.82
N LEU A 76 -8.25 0.31 8.77
CA LEU A 76 -9.64 -0.10 8.86
C LEU A 76 -10.55 1.07 9.24
N GLU A 77 -10.13 1.81 10.26
CA GLU A 77 -10.83 3.01 10.73
C GLU A 77 -10.84 4.11 9.67
N GLU A 78 -9.75 4.24 8.92
CA GLU A 78 -9.59 5.26 7.90
C GLU A 78 -10.37 4.96 6.61
N VAL A 79 -10.26 3.73 6.09
CA VAL A 79 -10.83 3.35 4.80
C VAL A 79 -12.32 3.02 4.92
N PHE A 80 -12.72 2.46 6.06
CA PHE A 80 -14.08 1.94 6.26
C PHE A 80 -14.89 2.73 7.29
N GLY A 81 -14.29 3.74 7.94
CA GLY A 81 -15.00 4.83 8.62
C GLY A 81 -15.73 4.48 9.92
N THR A 82 -15.97 3.20 10.24
CA THR A 82 -16.32 2.63 11.56
C THR A 82 -16.88 1.22 11.39
N SER A 83 -16.33 0.25 12.13
CA SER A 83 -16.93 -0.98 12.70
C SER A 83 -17.77 -1.95 11.85
N ASP A 84 -18.11 -1.65 10.60
CA ASP A 84 -19.07 -2.45 9.82
C ASP A 84 -18.39 -3.60 9.07
N LEU A 85 -17.54 -4.32 9.81
CA LEU A 85 -16.89 -5.56 9.40
C LEU A 85 -17.88 -6.66 9.02
N ASN A 86 -19.13 -6.50 9.45
CA ASN A 86 -20.20 -7.49 9.30
C ASN A 86 -21.26 -7.09 8.26
N SER A 87 -21.05 -6.01 7.50
CA SER A 87 -22.02 -5.50 6.53
C SER A 87 -22.18 -6.35 5.26
N GLY A 88 -21.40 -7.42 5.09
CA GLY A 88 -21.34 -8.13 3.81
C GLY A 88 -20.91 -7.24 2.65
N LYS A 89 -20.22 -6.12 2.95
CA LYS A 89 -19.74 -5.18 1.94
C LYS A 89 -18.77 -5.90 1.01
N ILE A 90 -19.05 -5.77 -0.28
CA ILE A 90 -18.20 -6.21 -1.37
C ILE A 90 -17.44 -5.01 -1.92
N LEU A 91 -16.22 -5.26 -2.39
CA LEU A 91 -15.33 -4.28 -2.97
C LEU A 91 -15.03 -4.67 -4.40
N THR A 92 -15.25 -3.73 -5.32
CA THR A 92 -14.73 -3.82 -6.69
C THR A 92 -13.22 -3.64 -6.70
N LEU A 93 -12.58 -4.07 -7.79
CA LEU A 93 -11.14 -3.81 -8.01
C LEU A 93 -10.81 -2.32 -7.86
N THR A 94 -11.63 -1.43 -8.44
CA THR A 94 -11.39 0.02 -8.38
C THR A 94 -11.42 0.55 -6.95
N GLU A 95 -12.41 0.12 -6.16
CA GLU A 95 -12.51 0.51 -4.75
C GLU A 95 -11.32 -0.02 -3.95
N PHE A 96 -10.97 -1.30 -4.13
CA PHE A 96 -9.82 -1.92 -3.49
C PHE A 96 -8.50 -1.17 -3.79
N LEU A 97 -8.25 -0.83 -5.06
CA LEU A 97 -7.07 -0.07 -5.48
C LEU A 97 -7.06 1.35 -4.90
N HIS A 98 -8.21 2.02 -4.86
CA HIS A 98 -8.31 3.36 -4.28
C HIS A 98 -7.95 3.35 -2.79
N CYS A 99 -8.43 2.34 -2.05
CA CYS A 99 -8.12 2.14 -0.64
C CYS A 99 -6.60 1.94 -0.42
N LEU A 100 -5.98 1.07 -1.22
CA LEU A 100 -4.53 0.82 -1.16
C LEU A 100 -3.70 2.05 -1.50
N HIS A 101 -4.10 2.81 -2.54
CA HIS A 101 -3.36 3.99 -2.95
C HIS A 101 -3.43 5.11 -1.90
N ALA A 102 -4.63 5.39 -1.38
CA ALA A 102 -4.83 6.37 -0.31
C ALA A 102 -3.95 6.03 0.92
N SER A 103 -3.91 4.75 1.29
CA SER A 103 -3.05 4.24 2.36
C SER A 103 -1.56 4.55 2.13
N GLN A 104 -1.05 4.20 0.95
CA GLN A 104 0.36 4.35 0.61
C GLN A 104 0.78 5.82 0.59
N VAL A 105 -0.02 6.68 -0.04
CA VAL A 105 0.26 8.13 -0.12
C VAL A 105 0.35 8.72 1.28
N LYS A 106 -0.58 8.37 2.18
CA LYS A 106 -0.57 8.89 3.55
C LYS A 106 0.64 8.40 4.35
N GLN A 107 1.04 7.14 4.20
CA GLN A 107 2.26 6.63 4.84
C GLN A 107 3.50 7.39 4.39
N LEU A 108 3.60 7.70 3.09
CA LEU A 108 4.69 8.51 2.54
C LEU A 108 4.68 9.93 3.11
N LEU A 109 3.52 10.59 3.15
CA LEU A 109 3.38 11.94 3.71
C LEU A 109 3.74 12.00 5.20
N ASN A 110 3.29 11.03 5.99
CA ASN A 110 3.60 10.95 7.43
C ASN A 110 5.09 10.71 7.72
N ARG A 111 5.82 10.02 6.83
CA ARG A 111 7.27 9.84 6.96
C ARG A 111 8.05 11.14 6.76
N VAL A 112 7.57 12.04 5.89
CA VAL A 112 8.24 13.33 5.60
C VAL A 112 8.05 14.32 6.75
N THR A 113 6.87 14.37 7.36
CA THR A 113 6.55 15.31 8.44
C THR A 113 7.25 14.98 9.77
N ALA A 114 7.52 13.69 10.03
CA ALA A 114 8.22 13.24 11.24
C ALA A 114 9.68 13.76 11.35
N LYS A 115 10.30 14.19 10.24
CA LYS A 115 11.64 14.77 10.22
C LYS A 115 11.66 16.31 10.25
N THR A 116 10.61 16.97 10.74
CA THR A 116 10.59 18.44 10.85
C THR A 116 11.76 18.91 11.73
N TYR A 117 12.80 19.41 11.07
CA TYR A 117 13.98 20.01 11.67
C TYR A 117 13.55 21.19 12.57
N LYS A 118 13.83 21.09 13.88
CA LYS A 118 13.77 22.23 14.79
C LYS A 118 15.12 22.94 14.75
N ALA A 119 15.17 24.12 14.13
CA ALA A 119 16.35 24.95 14.15
C ALA A 119 16.76 25.25 15.61
N PRO A 120 18.04 25.09 15.98
CA PRO A 120 18.49 25.46 17.32
C PRO A 120 18.26 26.96 17.56
N PRO A 121 17.86 27.37 18.78
CA PRO A 121 17.63 28.77 19.09
C PRO A 121 18.92 29.58 18.87
N PRO A 122 18.82 30.81 18.33
CA PRO A 122 20.00 31.64 18.07
C PRO A 122 20.76 31.91 19.37
N THR A 123 22.06 31.65 19.36
CA THR A 123 22.95 31.92 20.49
C THR A 123 23.06 33.43 20.68
N VAL A 124 22.44 33.94 21.75
CA VAL A 124 22.60 35.33 22.17
C VAL A 124 24.03 35.52 22.66
N HIS A 125 24.91 36.02 21.79
CA HIS A 125 26.20 36.54 22.23
C HIS A 125 25.93 37.78 23.09
N LYS A 126 25.94 37.59 24.42
CA LYS A 126 26.03 38.70 25.36
C LYS A 126 27.32 39.46 25.06
N GLY A 127 27.16 40.67 24.52
CA GLY A 127 28.26 41.59 24.26
C GLY A 127 29.15 41.68 25.49
N ARG A 128 30.44 41.41 25.30
CA ARG A 128 31.46 41.69 26.29
C ARG A 128 31.54 43.22 26.45
N LYS A 129 31.56 43.61 27.73
CA LYS A 129 31.64 44.98 28.25
C LYS A 129 32.75 45.80 27.61
#